data_AF-A0A6M0GHV7-F1
#
_entry.id   AF-A0A6M0GHV7-F1
#
_cell.length_a   1.000
_cell.length_b   1.000
_cell.length_c   1.000
_cell.angle_alpha   90.00
_cell.angle_beta   90.00
_cell.angle_gamma   90.00
#
_symmetry.space_group_name_H-M   'P 1'
#
loop_
_entity.id
_entity.type
_entity.pdbx_description
1 polymer ?
#
loop_
_entity_poly.entity_id
_entity_poly.type
_entity_poly.pdbx_seq_one_letter_code
_entity_poly.pdbx_strand_id
1 'polypeptide(L)'
;MKNYDVVIVGAGPVGLATAIGLKACGIDNFVVVDQTTEFRRVGQILDLLPNGLKALKSLDHAAYEAVKQTGLDFYQKTSNSQQAKTARWIQRNFQGEEIQSFPLNYDAWLAEYGEGRISLPWYDLQ
;
A
#
# COMPACT_ATOMS: atom_id res chain seq x y z
N MET A 1 -19.84 19.31 -24.06
CA MET A 1 -18.72 19.02 -23.13
C MET A 1 -19.30 18.31 -21.92
N LYS A 2 -18.64 17.26 -21.41
CA LYS A 2 -19.02 16.69 -20.10
C LYS A 2 -18.40 17.57 -19.01
N ASN A 3 -19.20 17.90 -18.00
CA ASN A 3 -18.74 18.65 -16.83
C ASN A 3 -18.63 17.66 -15.66
N TYR A 4 -17.49 17.65 -14.98
CA TYR A 4 -17.26 16.87 -13.78
C TYR A 4 -17.02 17.80 -12.60
N ASP A 5 -17.48 17.42 -11.41
CA ASP A 5 -17.25 18.18 -10.18
C ASP A 5 -15.82 17.99 -9.67
N VAL A 6 -15.23 16.81 -9.93
CA VAL A 6 -13.85 16.47 -9.56
C VAL A 6 -13.13 15.77 -10.73
N VAL A 7 -11.89 16.18 -10.97
CA VAL A 7 -10.97 15.50 -11.90
C VAL A 7 -9.77 15.00 -11.10
N ILE A 8 -9.57 13.69 -11.08
CA ILE A 8 -8.40 13.04 -10.47
C ILE A 8 -7.38 12.79 -11.58
N VAL A 9 -6.23 13.46 -11.51
CA VAL A 9 -5.14 13.31 -12.47
C VAL A 9 -4.11 12.31 -11.92
N GLY A 10 -4.10 11.10 -12.51
CA GLY A 10 -3.27 9.95 -12.13
C GLY A 10 -4.12 8.82 -11.53
N ALA A 11 -4.12 7.66 -12.20
CA ALA A 11 -4.80 6.43 -11.79
C ALA A 11 -3.87 5.47 -11.03
N GLY A 12 -2.91 6.01 -10.28
CA GLY A 12 -2.09 5.24 -9.34
C GLY A 12 -2.84 4.88 -8.05
N PRO A 13 -2.17 4.20 -7.10
CA PRO A 13 -2.78 3.77 -5.83
C PRO A 13 -3.55 4.88 -5.12
N VAL A 14 -2.93 6.07 -5.03
CA VAL A 14 -3.51 7.23 -4.32
C VAL A 14 -4.72 7.82 -5.07
N GLY A 15 -4.64 7.94 -6.40
CA GLY A 15 -5.74 8.47 -7.20
C GLY A 15 -6.96 7.55 -7.17
N LEU A 16 -6.73 6.24 -7.22
CA LEU A 16 -7.81 5.25 -7.10
C LEU A 16 -8.39 5.21 -5.68
N ALA A 17 -7.57 5.28 -4.63
CA ALA A 17 -8.07 5.43 -3.26
C ALA A 17 -8.91 6.71 -3.10
N THR A 18 -8.50 7.81 -3.73
CA THR A 18 -9.29 9.05 -3.77
C THR A 18 -10.66 8.82 -4.43
N ALA A 19 -10.71 8.15 -5.57
CA ALA A 19 -11.96 7.82 -6.26
C ALA A 19 -12.90 6.97 -5.39
N ILE A 20 -12.36 5.99 -4.65
CA ILE A 20 -13.13 5.19 -3.70
C ILE A 20 -13.70 6.08 -2.59
N GLY A 21 -12.88 6.97 -2.02
CA GLY A 21 -13.33 7.91 -0.99
C GLY A 21 -14.40 8.89 -1.46
N LEU A 22 -14.30 9.40 -2.69
CA LEU A 22 -15.34 10.27 -3.27
C LEU A 22 -16.68 9.52 -3.36
N LYS A 23 -16.69 8.28 -3.87
CA LYS A 23 -17.89 7.44 -3.91
C LYS A 23 -18.46 7.19 -2.51
N ALA A 24 -17.61 6.87 -1.53
CA ALA A 24 -18.04 6.65 -0.16
C ALA A 24 -18.70 7.90 0.46
N CYS A 25 -18.31 9.10 0.02
CA CYS A 25 -18.90 10.38 0.40
C CYS A 25 -20.12 10.79 -0.45
N GLY A 26 -20.57 9.97 -1.40
CA GLY A 26 -21.70 10.28 -2.29
C GLY A 26 -21.36 11.28 -3.41
N ILE A 27 -20.08 11.47 -3.73
CA ILE A 27 -19.62 12.27 -4.85
C ILE A 27 -19.36 11.34 -6.03
N ASP A 28 -20.29 11.29 -6.98
CA ASP A 28 -20.24 10.35 -8.11
C ASP A 28 -19.88 11.01 -9.45
N ASN A 29 -19.99 12.34 -9.54
CA ASN A 29 -19.69 13.09 -10.75
C ASN A 29 -18.20 13.46 -10.83
N PHE A 30 -17.35 12.44 -10.94
CA PHE A 30 -15.91 12.61 -11.10
C PHE A 30 -15.36 11.76 -12.25
N VAL A 31 -14.15 12.10 -12.68
CA VAL A 31 -13.38 11.31 -13.62
C VAL A 31 -11.97 11.10 -13.11
N VAL A 32 -11.44 9.88 -13.29
CA VAL A 32 -10.03 9.56 -13.11
C VAL A 32 -9.39 9.50 -14.49
N VAL A 33 -8.32 10.26 -14.70
CA VAL A 33 -7.57 10.26 -15.96
C VAL A 33 -6.14 9.85 -15.70
N ASP A 34 -5.57 9.05 -16.60
CA ASP A 34 -4.16 8.72 -16.61
C ASP A 34 -3.62 8.85 -18.05
N GLN A 35 -2.33 9.16 -18.17
CA GLN A 35 -1.65 9.19 -19.46
C GLN A 35 -1.42 7.78 -20.01
N THR A 36 -1.38 6.75 -19.14
CA THR A 36 -1.18 5.37 -19.56
C THR A 36 -2.48 4.76 -20.07
N THR A 37 -2.42 4.06 -21.21
CA THR A 37 -3.57 3.37 -21.83
C THR A 37 -3.85 2.00 -21.23
N GLU A 38 -2.91 1.47 -20.45
CA GLU A 38 -2.98 0.16 -19.83
C GLU A 38 -2.19 0.16 -18.52
N PHE A 39 -2.55 -0.75 -17.64
CA PHE A 39 -1.78 -1.01 -16.45
C PHE A 39 -0.40 -1.55 -16.82
N ARG A 40 0.63 -1.01 -16.17
CA ARG A 40 2.01 -1.46 -16.37
C ARG A 40 2.45 -2.21 -15.13
N ARG A 41 3.04 -3.40 -15.32
CA ARG A 41 3.83 -4.10 -14.29
C ARG A 41 5.19 -3.42 -14.08
N VAL A 42 5.18 -2.10 -14.02
CA VAL A 42 6.33 -1.22 -13.90
C VAL A 42 5.96 -0.22 -12.81
N GLY A 43 6.58 -0.35 -11.64
CA GLY A 43 6.20 0.45 -10.48
C GLY A 43 6.81 -0.07 -9.19
N GLN A 44 6.88 0.82 -8.21
CA GLN A 44 7.47 0.58 -6.89
C GLN A 44 6.65 -0.38 -6.04
N ILE A 45 7.34 -1.05 -5.12
CA ILE A 45 6.72 -1.68 -3.95
C ILE A 45 5.95 -0.60 -3.18
N LEU A 46 4.67 -0.83 -2.95
CA LEU A 46 3.86 -0.04 -2.04
C LEU A 46 4.06 -0.58 -0.63
N ASP A 47 4.47 0.27 0.30
CA ASP A 47 4.58 -0.08 1.71
C ASP A 47 3.50 0.66 2.51
N LEU A 48 2.58 -0.10 3.10
CA LEU A 48 1.52 0.39 3.97
C LEU A 48 1.86 0.03 5.41
N LEU A 49 2.14 1.06 6.20
CA LEU A 49 2.30 1.00 7.64
C LEU A 49 0.93 0.82 8.33
N PRO A 50 0.89 0.49 9.65
CA PRO A 50 -0.36 0.19 10.35
C PRO A 50 -1.45 1.24 10.17
N ASN A 51 -1.10 2.52 10.20
CA ASN A 51 -2.07 3.62 10.02
C ASN A 51 -2.63 3.66 8.59
N GLY A 52 -1.82 3.35 7.58
CA GLY A 52 -2.27 3.26 6.19
C GLY A 52 -3.26 2.12 5.99
N LEU A 53 -3.00 0.96 6.59
CA LEU A 53 -3.92 -0.20 6.56
C LEU A 53 -5.22 0.09 7.29
N LYS A 54 -5.18 0.73 8.47
CA LYS A 54 -6.38 1.14 9.21
C LYS A 54 -7.23 2.15 8.43
N ALA A 55 -6.57 3.13 7.79
CA ALA A 55 -7.24 4.10 6.95
C ALA A 55 -7.92 3.43 5.74
N LEU A 56 -7.21 2.54 5.05
CA LEU A 56 -7.77 1.77 3.95
C LEU A 56 -8.96 0.91 4.40
N LYS A 57 -8.85 0.23 5.54
CA LYS A 57 -9.95 -0.57 6.12
C LYS A 57 -11.20 0.25 6.40
N SER A 58 -11.02 1.50 6.82
CA SER A 58 -12.12 2.44 7.09
C SER A 58 -12.73 3.00 5.81
N LEU A 59 -11.92 3.11 4.75
CA LEU A 59 -12.33 3.61 3.44
C LEU A 59 -13.10 2.55 2.65
N ASP A 60 -12.54 1.35 2.56
CA ASP A 60 -13.12 0.21 1.86
C ASP A 60 -12.55 -1.11 2.40
N HIS A 61 -13.43 -1.95 2.95
CA HIS A 61 -13.02 -3.20 3.57
C HIS A 61 -12.51 -4.23 2.55
N ALA A 62 -13.09 -4.26 1.34
CA ALA A 62 -12.70 -5.22 0.31
C ALA A 62 -11.29 -4.91 -0.24
N ALA A 63 -10.99 -3.63 -0.47
CA ALA A 63 -9.67 -3.16 -0.86
C ALA A 63 -8.63 -3.45 0.22
N TYR A 64 -9.00 -3.28 1.51
CA TYR A 64 -8.14 -3.66 2.63
C TYR A 64 -7.81 -5.17 2.62
N GLU A 65 -8.79 -6.05 2.48
CA GLU A 65 -8.55 -7.50 2.47
C GLU A 65 -7.72 -7.92 1.24
N ALA A 66 -7.97 -7.33 0.07
CA ALA A 66 -7.19 -7.59 -1.14
C ALA A 66 -5.70 -7.19 -0.97
N VAL A 67 -5.46 -5.97 -0.45
CA VAL A 67 -4.11 -5.48 -0.12
C VAL A 67 -3.43 -6.38 0.90
N LYS A 68 -4.18 -6.81 1.92
CA LYS A 68 -3.67 -7.65 2.99
C LYS A 68 -3.23 -9.01 2.48
N GLN A 69 -4.10 -9.68 1.73
CA GLN A 69 -3.82 -11.00 1.18
C GLN A 69 -2.65 -10.96 0.19
N THR A 70 -2.67 -10.05 -0.78
CA THR A 70 -1.60 -9.91 -1.78
C THR A 70 -0.24 -9.63 -1.12
N GLY A 71 -0.23 -8.81 -0.07
CA GLY A 71 0.97 -8.51 0.70
C GLY A 71 1.52 -9.69 1.49
N LEU A 72 0.65 -10.46 2.15
CA LEU A 72 1.05 -11.67 2.87
C LEU A 72 1.57 -12.75 1.90
N ASP A 73 0.93 -12.91 0.74
CA ASP A 73 1.38 -13.83 -0.30
C ASP A 73 2.74 -13.42 -0.87
N PHE A 74 2.95 -12.12 -1.10
CA PHE A 74 4.23 -11.58 -1.53
C PHE A 74 5.33 -11.83 -0.49
N TYR A 75 5.02 -11.59 0.79
CA TYR A 75 5.93 -11.90 1.89
C TYR A 75 6.27 -13.39 1.92
N GLN A 76 5.29 -14.29 1.84
CA GLN A 76 5.54 -15.74 1.84
C GLN A 76 6.41 -16.19 0.67
N LYS A 77 6.14 -15.70 -0.55
CA LYS A 77 6.94 -16.01 -1.75
C LYS A 77 8.39 -15.55 -1.65
N THR A 78 8.63 -14.41 -0.98
CA THR A 78 9.96 -13.82 -0.80
C THR A 78 10.69 -14.36 0.44
N SER A 79 9.96 -15.00 1.36
CA SER A 79 10.44 -15.42 2.69
C SER A 79 10.78 -16.92 2.79
N ASN A 80 11.33 -17.52 1.74
CA ASN A 80 11.71 -18.95 1.72
C ASN A 80 12.89 -19.34 2.64
N SER A 81 13.30 -18.48 3.58
CA SER A 81 14.36 -18.79 4.56
C SER A 81 14.04 -18.22 5.95
N GLN A 82 14.51 -18.89 7.00
CA GLN A 82 14.42 -18.47 8.41
C GLN A 82 14.84 -17.00 8.64
N GLN A 83 15.70 -16.44 7.77
CA GLN A 83 16.19 -15.06 7.79
C GLN A 83 15.11 -14.00 7.54
N ALA A 84 14.03 -14.32 6.81
CA ALA A 84 12.99 -13.35 6.50
C ALA A 84 12.16 -12.96 7.74
N LYS A 85 11.95 -13.89 8.68
CA LYS A 85 11.25 -13.63 9.96
C LYS A 85 12.00 -12.63 10.85
N THR A 86 13.33 -12.60 10.73
CA THR A 86 14.20 -11.70 11.50
C THR A 86 14.67 -10.49 10.69
N ALA A 87 14.13 -10.27 9.49
CA ALA A 87 14.53 -9.15 8.65
C ALA A 87 14.20 -7.82 9.33
N ARG A 88 15.15 -6.89 9.29
CA ARG A 88 15.00 -5.54 9.83
C ARG A 88 15.43 -4.53 8.79
N TRP A 89 14.73 -3.41 8.73
CA TRP A 89 15.25 -2.23 8.07
C TRP A 89 16.26 -1.57 9.00
N ILE A 90 17.37 -1.05 8.44
CA ILE A 90 18.45 -0.45 9.21
C ILE A 90 18.89 0.82 8.48
N GLN A 91 18.86 1.95 9.17
CA GLN A 91 19.46 3.20 8.73
C GLN A 91 20.84 3.34 9.37
N ARG A 92 21.83 3.69 8.56
CA ARG A 92 23.20 3.97 9.03
C ARG A 92 23.63 5.38 8.66
N ASN A 93 24.50 5.99 9.48
CA ASN A 93 25.16 7.24 9.11
C ASN A 93 26.31 7.00 8.12
N PHE A 94 27.00 8.08 7.71
CA PHE A 94 28.14 7.99 6.79
C PHE A 94 29.35 7.25 7.39
N GLN A 95 29.39 7.06 8.70
CA GLN A 95 30.40 6.31 9.44
C GLN A 95 30.04 4.82 9.57
N GLY A 96 28.84 4.41 9.11
CA GLY A 96 28.36 3.03 9.18
C GLY A 96 27.69 2.66 10.51
N GLU A 97 27.54 3.61 11.43
CA GLU A 97 26.87 3.40 12.73
C GLU A 97 25.36 3.36 12.52
N GLU A 98 24.67 2.47 13.24
CA GLU A 98 23.22 2.34 13.19
C GLU A 98 22.53 3.52 13.88
N ILE A 99 21.66 4.22 13.13
CA ILE A 99 20.83 5.31 13.64
C ILE A 99 19.45 4.77 14.06
N GLN A 100 18.88 3.87 13.26
CA GLN A 100 17.52 3.37 13.47
C GLN A 100 17.36 1.98 12.88
N SER A 101 16.58 1.13 13.54
CA SER A 101 16.16 -0.14 12.97
C SER A 101 14.77 -0.57 13.43
N PHE A 102 13.99 -1.17 12.54
CA PHE A 102 12.69 -1.75 12.85
C PHE A 102 12.48 -3.11 12.16
N PRO A 103 11.70 -4.03 12.75
CA PRO A 103 11.39 -5.31 12.14
C PRO A 103 10.58 -5.13 10.85
N LEU A 104 10.74 -6.03 9.89
CA LEU A 104 9.95 -5.99 8.64
C LEU A 104 8.79 -7.00 8.62
N ASN A 105 8.69 -7.87 9.64
CA ASN A 105 7.65 -8.89 9.70
C ASN A 105 6.29 -8.30 10.17
N TYR A 106 5.20 -8.87 9.67
CA TYR A 106 3.84 -8.41 9.96
C TYR A 106 3.48 -8.50 11.47
N ASP A 107 3.83 -9.61 12.11
CA ASP A 107 3.41 -9.92 13.48
C ASP A 107 3.97 -8.94 14.53
N ALA A 108 5.22 -8.48 14.37
CA ALA A 108 5.82 -7.52 15.27
C ALA A 108 5.06 -6.19 15.26
N TRP A 109 4.69 -5.71 14.06
CA TRP A 109 3.90 -4.49 13.93
C TRP A 109 2.46 -4.68 14.44
N LEU A 110 1.85 -5.84 14.17
CA LEU A 110 0.52 -6.17 14.68
C LEU A 110 0.48 -6.13 16.21
N ALA A 111 1.49 -6.71 16.88
CA ALA A 111 1.59 -6.74 18.33
C ALA A 111 1.76 -5.34 18.94
N GLU A 112 2.55 -4.47 18.30
CA GLU A 112 2.86 -3.13 18.81
C GLU A 112 1.77 -2.09 18.47
N TYR A 113 1.19 -2.16 17.27
CA TYR A 113 0.30 -1.12 16.74
C TYR A 113 -1.14 -1.58 16.55
N GLY A 114 -1.47 -2.85 16.80
CA GLY A 114 -2.80 -3.43 16.57
C GLY A 114 -3.16 -3.58 15.08
N GLU A 115 -2.20 -3.39 14.17
CA GLU A 115 -2.26 -3.72 12.75
C GLU A 115 -0.84 -3.88 12.22
N GLY A 116 -0.64 -4.68 11.18
CA GLY A 116 0.71 -4.97 10.68
C GLY A 116 1.26 -3.94 9.70
N ARG A 117 2.39 -4.29 9.08
CA ARG A 117 3.01 -3.57 7.96
C ARG A 117 2.98 -4.48 6.74
N ILE A 118 2.62 -3.93 5.58
CA ILE A 118 2.54 -4.69 4.34
C ILE A 118 3.30 -3.99 3.23
N SER A 119 4.26 -4.71 2.66
CA SER A 119 4.93 -4.34 1.41
C SER A 119 4.41 -5.24 0.30
N LEU A 120 3.95 -4.66 -0.82
CA LEU A 120 3.50 -5.44 -1.97
C LEU A 120 3.84 -4.74 -3.29
N PRO A 121 3.96 -5.48 -4.41
CA PRO A 121 3.97 -4.88 -5.73
C PRO A 121 2.54 -4.43 -6.06
N TRP A 122 2.30 -3.12 -6.14
CA TRP A 122 0.96 -2.58 -6.35
C TRP A 122 0.27 -3.13 -7.62
N TYR A 123 1.04 -3.47 -8.65
CA TYR A 123 0.51 -4.04 -9.89
C TYR A 123 -0.10 -5.45 -9.73
N ASP A 124 0.13 -6.13 -8.60
CA ASP A 124 -0.53 -7.41 -8.30
C ASP A 124 -1.94 -7.21 -7.68
N LEU A 125 -2.41 -5.97 -7.53
CA LEU A 125 -3.78 -5.61 -7.14
C LEU A 125 -4.69 -5.25 -8.32
N GLN A 126 -4.16 -5.30 -9.54
CA GLN A 126 -4.85 -4.92 -10.78
C GLN A 126 -5.58 -6.10 -11.41
#